data_AF-A0A6A6QGE4-F1
#
_entry.id   AF-A0A6A6QGE4-F1
#
_cell.length_a   1.000
_cell.length_b   1.000
_cell.length_c   1.000
_cell.angle_alpha   90.00
_cell.angle_beta   90.00
_cell.angle_gamma   90.00
#
_symmetry.space_group_name_H-M   'P 1'
#
loop_
_entity.id
_entity.type
_entity.pdbx_description
1 polymer ?
#
loop_
_entity_poly.entity_id
_entity_poly.type
_entity_poly.pdbx_seq_one_letter_code
_entity_poly.pdbx_strand_id
1 'polypeptide(L)'
;MGRRHLQDFRPLRVRDTARLLFENNRIARRPLWYDVTGDIPPSQPFVRPLMQSGSHKSVKGRKPSKMFKPMALEFPEDALRDDFYGDHPWELARPKVILEGSGCDAKRWNWSRIVQPGKKLDGESVVQRQLWLMTNEFKTQSAAYDQARREFYHHRHLEEVGRRIAKEEALATGAYFGKGPLEVGMELEDKAYEQWKEWAAKQTEERKQQTAQMYTGPVEETPDEKELDDFDDTLEEEDQALLPERSA
;
A
#
# COMPACT_ATOMS: atom_id res chain seq x y z
N MET A 1 36.13 4.00 9.14
CA MET A 1 35.99 3.85 10.60
C MET A 1 34.87 4.77 11.08
N GLY A 2 33.70 4.21 11.44
CA GLY A 2 32.54 5.00 11.85
C GLY A 2 32.78 5.70 13.19
N ARG A 3 32.55 7.02 13.24
CA ARG A 3 32.62 7.80 14.48
C ARG A 3 31.61 7.22 15.47
N ARG A 4 32.08 6.66 16.58
CA ARG A 4 31.20 6.34 17.71
C ARG A 4 30.69 7.68 18.23
N HIS A 5 29.42 7.98 18.03
CA HIS A 5 28.77 9.13 18.66
C HIS A 5 28.90 8.94 20.16
N LEU A 6 29.72 9.76 20.82
CA LEU A 6 29.81 9.79 22.27
C LEU A 6 28.44 10.26 22.78
N GLN A 7 27.75 9.40 23.52
CA GLN A 7 26.39 9.69 23.99
C GLN A 7 26.42 10.77 25.08
N ASP A 8 25.49 11.73 25.00
CA ASP A 8 25.39 12.85 25.93
C ASP A 8 24.33 12.58 27.02
N PHE A 9 24.77 12.45 28.27
CA PHE A 9 23.90 12.21 29.43
C PHE A 9 23.46 13.50 30.14
N ARG A 10 23.92 14.67 29.70
CA ARG A 10 23.58 15.96 30.32
C ARG A 10 22.07 16.24 30.37
N PRO A 11 21.25 15.90 29.35
CA PRO A 11 19.80 16.13 29.40
C PRO A 11 19.06 15.36 30.51
N LEU A 12 19.59 14.20 30.92
CA LEU A 12 18.98 13.37 31.97
C LEU A 12 19.36 13.83 33.38
N ARG A 13 20.45 14.58 33.51
CA ARG A 13 21.01 15.06 34.79
C ARG A 13 20.69 16.53 35.06
N VAL A 14 19.69 17.09 34.38
CA VAL A 14 19.31 18.51 34.48
C VAL A 14 18.90 18.91 35.90
N ARG A 15 18.26 18.01 36.65
CA ARG A 15 17.96 18.22 38.07
C ARG A 15 19.24 18.32 38.92
N ASP A 16 20.19 17.41 38.70
CA ASP A 16 21.47 17.41 39.43
C ASP A 16 22.30 18.66 39.12
N THR A 17 22.32 19.10 37.86
CA THR A 17 23.02 20.33 37.49
C THR A 17 22.34 21.57 38.07
N ALA A 18 21.01 21.65 38.05
CA ALA A 18 20.26 22.75 38.68
C ALA A 18 20.47 22.77 40.20
N ARG A 19 20.53 21.60 40.85
CA ARG A 19 20.90 21.48 42.27
C ARG A 19 22.28 22.07 42.53
N LEU A 20 23.28 21.68 41.74
CA LEU A 20 24.65 22.18 41.88
C LEU A 20 24.76 23.70 41.64
N LEU A 21 24.00 24.25 40.68
CA LEU A 21 23.99 25.69 40.41
C LEU A 21 23.35 26.49 41.56
N PHE A 22 22.31 25.94 42.20
CA PHE A 22 21.70 26.54 43.37
C PHE A 22 22.60 26.44 44.60
N GLU A 23 23.19 25.27 44.88
CA GLU A 23 24.12 25.06 46.01
C GLU A 23 25.36 25.96 45.92
N ASN A 24 25.86 26.22 44.71
CA ASN A 24 26.98 27.13 44.46
C ASN A 24 26.59 28.62 44.36
N ASN A 25 25.35 28.98 44.72
CA ASN A 25 24.81 30.35 44.65
C ASN A 25 24.92 31.00 43.24
N ARG A 26 24.97 30.21 42.15
CA ARG A 26 24.95 30.74 40.78
C ARG A 26 23.54 31.14 40.32
N ILE A 27 22.52 30.55 40.95
CA ILE A 27 21.11 30.87 40.73
C ILE A 27 20.49 31.19 42.09
N ALA A 28 19.76 32.31 42.17
CA ALA A 28 19.16 32.79 43.43
C ALA A 28 17.97 31.96 43.92
N ARG A 29 17.24 31.31 43.01
CA ARG A 29 16.07 30.49 43.32
C ARG A 29 16.09 29.19 42.52
N ARG A 30 15.62 28.10 43.12
CA ARG A 30 15.47 26.84 42.38
C ARG A 30 14.44 27.02 41.26
N PRO A 31 14.65 26.40 40.08
CA PRO A 31 13.66 26.41 39.02
C PRO A 31 12.34 25.78 39.47
N LEU A 32 11.20 26.28 38.97
CA LEU A 32 9.87 25.78 39.34
C LEU A 32 9.66 24.30 39.00
N TRP A 33 10.32 23.81 37.94
CA TRP A 33 10.26 22.40 37.55
C TRP A 33 11.13 21.47 38.42
N TYR A 34 11.99 22.04 39.30
CA TYR A 34 12.93 21.26 40.10
C TYR A 34 12.19 20.22 40.93
N ASP A 35 11.20 20.62 41.73
CA ASP A 35 10.46 19.71 42.61
C ASP A 35 9.72 18.63 41.81
N VAL A 36 9.05 19.01 40.72
CA VAL A 36 8.34 18.09 39.80
C VAL A 36 9.25 16.99 39.24
N THR A 37 10.47 17.35 38.81
CA THR A 37 11.45 16.35 38.31
C THR A 37 12.02 15.45 39.40
N GLY A 38 11.83 15.79 40.68
CA GLY A 38 12.15 14.92 41.80
C GLY A 38 11.08 13.89 42.09
N ASP A 39 9.82 14.33 41.99
CA ASP A 39 8.66 13.47 42.16
C ASP A 39 8.53 12.47 41.01
N ILE A 40 8.90 12.89 39.80
CA ILE A 40 8.90 12.06 38.58
C ILE A 40 10.33 11.99 38.02
N PRO A 41 11.19 11.09 38.55
CA PRO A 41 12.55 10.95 38.03
C PRO A 41 12.52 10.39 36.59
N PRO A 42 13.50 10.77 35.74
CA PRO A 42 13.62 10.22 34.39
C PRO A 42 13.93 8.71 34.43
N SER A 43 13.54 7.99 33.38
CA SER A 43 13.77 6.54 33.26
C SER A 43 15.25 6.18 33.12
N GLN A 44 15.58 4.92 33.43
CA GLN A 44 16.95 4.41 33.35
C GLN A 44 17.51 4.53 31.92
N PRO A 45 18.66 5.22 31.73
CA PRO A 45 19.18 5.42 30.38
C PRO A 45 19.83 4.19 29.78
N PHE A 46 19.49 3.91 28.52
CA PHE A 46 20.30 3.21 27.52
C PHE A 46 20.96 1.89 27.95
N VAL A 47 20.29 1.10 28.77
CA VAL A 47 20.64 -0.30 28.98
C VAL A 47 20.02 -1.12 27.85
N ARG A 48 20.76 -2.06 27.27
CA ARG A 48 20.20 -3.03 26.31
C ARG A 48 19.63 -4.20 27.12
N PRO A 49 18.29 -4.29 27.31
CA PRO A 49 17.72 -5.43 28.00
C PRO A 49 17.88 -6.68 27.15
N LEU A 50 17.97 -7.83 27.81
CA LEU A 50 17.92 -9.12 27.14
C LEU A 50 16.51 -9.31 26.56
N MET A 51 16.39 -9.30 25.22
CA MET A 51 15.09 -9.42 24.55
C MET A 51 14.74 -10.87 24.21
N GLN A 52 15.74 -11.72 24.06
CA GLN A 52 15.57 -13.13 23.71
C GLN A 52 16.09 -13.99 24.86
N SER A 53 15.20 -14.27 25.82
CA SER A 53 15.43 -15.17 26.94
C SER A 53 14.61 -16.45 26.71
N GLY A 54 15.26 -17.56 26.37
CA GLY A 54 14.64 -18.89 26.43
C GLY A 54 14.27 -19.60 25.10
N SER A 55 14.35 -18.95 23.94
CA SER A 55 13.93 -19.60 22.67
C SER A 55 15.07 -20.21 21.85
N HIS A 56 16.31 -19.77 22.02
CA HIS A 56 17.41 -20.30 21.23
C HIS A 56 17.86 -21.62 21.84
N LYS A 57 17.44 -22.75 21.25
CA LYS A 57 18.13 -24.03 21.39
C LYS A 57 19.58 -23.78 20.97
N SER A 58 20.47 -23.57 21.93
CA SER A 58 21.89 -23.37 21.67
C SER A 58 22.37 -24.61 20.93
N VAL A 59 22.70 -24.47 19.65
CA VAL A 59 23.42 -25.52 18.92
C VAL A 59 24.68 -25.83 19.73
N LYS A 60 24.83 -27.09 20.17
CA LYS A 60 25.96 -27.49 21.01
C LYS A 60 27.27 -27.02 20.36
N GLY A 61 28.06 -26.25 21.11
CA GLY A 61 29.38 -25.76 20.66
C GLY A 61 29.43 -24.32 20.09
N ARG A 62 28.32 -23.56 20.02
CA ARG A 62 28.36 -22.14 19.59
C ARG A 62 27.81 -21.20 20.67
N LYS A 63 28.46 -20.03 20.83
CA LYS A 63 27.99 -18.97 21.73
C LYS A 63 26.70 -18.35 21.17
N PRO A 64 25.67 -18.09 22.00
CA PRO A 64 24.45 -17.46 21.55
C PRO A 64 24.73 -16.05 21.02
N SER A 65 24.23 -15.75 19.84
CA SER A 65 24.28 -14.41 19.23
C SER A 65 22.89 -13.78 19.24
N LYS A 66 22.78 -12.47 19.06
CA LYS A 66 21.51 -11.72 18.92
C LYS A 66 20.58 -11.69 20.15
N MET A 67 21.08 -12.05 21.33
CA MET A 67 20.36 -11.97 22.63
C MET A 67 19.65 -10.63 22.91
N PHE A 68 20.24 -9.52 22.46
CA PHE A 68 19.71 -8.15 22.63
C PHE A 68 18.89 -7.66 21.43
N LYS A 69 18.61 -8.51 20.43
CA LYS A 69 17.80 -8.17 19.25
C LYS A 69 16.32 -8.48 19.56
N PRO A 70 15.35 -7.65 19.15
CA PRO A 70 13.94 -8.00 19.25
C PRO A 70 13.62 -9.29 18.47
N MET A 71 12.64 -10.06 18.95
CA MET A 71 12.12 -11.23 18.27
C MET A 71 11.28 -10.80 17.05
N ALA A 72 11.35 -11.57 15.95
CA ALA A 72 10.42 -11.39 14.84
C ALA A 72 9.04 -11.87 15.29
N LEU A 73 8.00 -11.07 15.05
CA LEU A 73 6.62 -11.47 15.31
C LEU A 73 6.16 -12.28 14.10
N GLU A 74 5.84 -13.55 14.31
CA GLU A 74 5.31 -14.46 13.30
C GLU A 74 3.95 -14.95 13.78
N PHE A 75 2.96 -14.86 12.89
CA PHE A 75 1.58 -15.22 13.19
C PHE A 75 1.14 -16.39 12.30
N PRO A 76 0.37 -17.36 12.83
CA PRO A 76 -0.12 -18.48 12.00
C PRO A 76 -0.99 -18.03 10.83
N GLU A 77 -1.62 -16.86 10.95
CA GLU A 77 -2.43 -16.21 9.91
C GLU A 77 -1.59 -15.75 8.71
N ASP A 78 -0.30 -15.48 8.89
CA ASP A 78 0.56 -14.98 7.81
C ASP A 78 0.69 -16.02 6.69
N ALA A 79 0.86 -17.30 7.05
CA ALA A 79 0.89 -18.40 6.07
C ALA A 79 -0.46 -18.53 5.34
N LEU A 80 -1.57 -18.34 6.04
CA LEU A 80 -2.91 -18.40 5.44
C LEU A 80 -3.18 -17.22 4.49
N ARG A 81 -2.61 -16.04 4.77
CA ARG A 81 -2.67 -14.87 3.89
C ARG A 81 -1.91 -15.15 2.60
N ASP A 82 -0.69 -15.69 2.70
CA ASP A 82 0.12 -16.04 1.54
C ASP A 82 -0.60 -17.04 0.63
N ASP A 83 -1.19 -18.10 1.21
CA ASP A 83 -1.99 -19.08 0.48
C ASP A 83 -3.18 -18.41 -0.23
N PHE A 84 -3.96 -17.58 0.47
CA PHE A 84 -5.16 -16.96 -0.09
C PHE A 84 -4.86 -15.95 -1.21
N TYR A 85 -3.89 -15.05 -1.01
CA TYR A 85 -3.54 -14.05 -2.02
C TYR A 85 -2.71 -14.64 -3.17
N GLY A 86 -2.03 -15.77 -2.96
CA GLY A 86 -1.44 -16.57 -4.02
C GLY A 86 -2.51 -17.12 -4.98
N ASP A 87 -3.61 -17.65 -4.44
CA ASP A 87 -4.74 -18.14 -5.23
C ASP A 87 -5.58 -17.00 -5.86
N HIS A 88 -5.66 -15.84 -5.21
CA HIS A 88 -6.50 -14.72 -5.63
C HIS A 88 -5.72 -13.40 -5.84
N PRO A 89 -4.87 -13.30 -6.88
CA PRO A 89 -4.07 -12.10 -7.11
C PRO A 89 -4.91 -10.83 -7.29
N TRP A 90 -6.08 -10.95 -7.92
CA TRP A 90 -6.97 -9.80 -8.19
C TRP A 90 -7.70 -9.26 -6.96
N GLU A 91 -7.69 -9.97 -5.82
CA GLU A 91 -8.17 -9.39 -4.56
C GLU A 91 -7.23 -8.28 -4.06
N LEU A 92 -5.96 -8.26 -4.47
CA LEU A 92 -5.02 -7.18 -4.17
C LEU A 92 -5.36 -5.88 -4.92
N ALA A 93 -6.03 -5.96 -6.06
CA ALA A 93 -6.48 -4.79 -6.81
C ALA A 93 -7.62 -4.04 -6.09
N ARG A 94 -8.32 -4.68 -5.13
CA ARG A 94 -9.40 -4.04 -4.39
C ARG A 94 -8.80 -3.10 -3.33
N PRO A 95 -9.15 -1.80 -3.34
CA PRO A 95 -8.55 -0.84 -2.42
C PRO A 95 -8.91 -1.15 -0.97
N LYS A 96 -7.89 -1.22 -0.11
CA LYS A 96 -8.01 -1.49 1.32
C LYS A 96 -7.58 -0.27 2.14
N VAL A 97 -8.45 0.14 3.07
CA VAL A 97 -8.13 1.21 4.03
C VAL A 97 -7.43 0.58 5.23
N ILE A 98 -6.18 0.98 5.46
CA ILE A 98 -5.34 0.50 6.59
C ILE A 98 -5.45 1.44 7.78
N LEU A 99 -5.86 2.69 7.57
CA LEU A 99 -6.06 3.66 8.64
C LEU A 99 -7.12 3.16 9.61
N GLU A 100 -6.70 2.93 10.85
CA GLU A 100 -7.59 2.49 11.93
C GLU A 100 -8.37 3.68 12.49
N GLY A 101 -9.62 3.44 12.90
CA GLY A 101 -10.43 4.44 13.60
C GLY A 101 -10.09 4.49 15.09
N SER A 102 -10.55 3.49 15.83
CA SER A 102 -10.39 3.42 17.30
C SER A 102 -9.26 2.49 17.76
N GLY A 103 -8.69 1.71 16.83
CA GLY A 103 -7.74 0.61 17.12
C GLY A 103 -8.31 -0.54 17.94
N CYS A 104 -9.61 -0.51 18.28
CA CYS A 104 -10.28 -1.52 19.10
C CYS A 104 -11.37 -2.29 18.32
N ASP A 105 -11.42 -2.14 17.00
CA ASP A 105 -12.50 -2.69 16.17
C ASP A 105 -12.51 -4.23 16.22
N ALA A 106 -11.33 -4.84 16.29
CA ALA A 106 -11.15 -6.30 16.39
C ALA A 106 -11.86 -6.94 17.59
N LYS A 107 -12.06 -6.21 18.70
CA LYS A 107 -12.72 -6.74 19.91
C LYS A 107 -14.20 -7.03 19.71
N ARG A 108 -14.84 -6.40 18.73
CA ARG A 108 -16.28 -6.51 18.46
C ARG A 108 -16.61 -7.60 17.45
N TRP A 109 -15.60 -8.10 16.74
CA TRP A 109 -15.81 -9.05 15.65
C TRP A 109 -15.95 -10.47 16.19
N ASN A 110 -16.93 -11.18 15.63
CA ASN A 110 -17.18 -12.57 15.94
C ASN A 110 -17.10 -13.39 14.65
N TRP A 111 -16.00 -14.13 14.49
CA TRP A 111 -15.67 -14.92 13.31
C TRP A 111 -16.48 -16.22 13.14
N SER A 112 -17.59 -16.39 13.87
CA SER A 112 -18.64 -17.38 13.56
C SER A 112 -19.33 -17.11 12.22
N ARG A 113 -19.27 -15.88 11.72
CA ARG A 113 -19.72 -15.48 10.37
C ARG A 113 -18.58 -14.74 9.67
N ILE A 114 -18.54 -14.78 8.34
CA ILE A 114 -17.51 -14.08 7.57
C ILE A 114 -17.73 -12.56 7.53
N VAL A 115 -19.00 -12.12 7.48
CA VAL A 115 -19.36 -10.70 7.46
C VAL A 115 -19.35 -10.15 8.88
N GLN A 116 -18.61 -9.06 9.07
CA GLN A 116 -18.51 -8.35 10.35
C GLN A 116 -19.12 -6.96 10.25
N PRO A 117 -19.75 -6.46 11.32
CA PRO A 117 -20.29 -5.11 11.34
C PRO A 117 -19.16 -4.08 11.18
N GLY A 118 -19.34 -3.15 10.25
CA GLY A 118 -18.38 -2.06 10.01
C GLY A 118 -17.10 -2.44 9.26
N LYS A 119 -16.86 -3.74 9.02
CA LYS A 119 -15.73 -4.21 8.20
C LYS A 119 -16.19 -4.51 6.78
N LYS A 120 -15.45 -4.05 5.78
CA LYS A 120 -15.65 -4.48 4.39
C LYS A 120 -15.18 -5.94 4.24
N LEU A 121 -15.88 -6.71 3.41
CA LEU A 121 -15.50 -8.08 3.11
C LEU A 121 -14.22 -8.11 2.25
N ASP A 122 -13.17 -8.71 2.80
CA ASP A 122 -11.84 -8.84 2.20
C ASP A 122 -11.24 -10.24 2.47
N GLY A 123 -10.04 -10.50 1.94
CA GLY A 123 -9.28 -11.72 2.21
C GLY A 123 -8.93 -11.94 3.68
N GLU A 124 -8.69 -10.88 4.46
CA GLU A 124 -8.50 -11.00 5.92
C GLU A 124 -9.73 -11.61 6.61
N SER A 125 -10.93 -11.37 6.08
CA SER A 125 -12.16 -11.96 6.62
C SER A 125 -12.20 -13.48 6.40
N VAL A 126 -11.64 -13.95 5.27
CA VAL A 126 -11.48 -15.37 4.95
C VAL A 126 -10.47 -16.01 5.88
N VAL A 127 -9.30 -15.40 6.05
CA VAL A 127 -8.22 -15.91 6.92
C VAL A 127 -8.68 -16.05 8.37
N GLN A 128 -9.34 -15.02 8.91
CA GLN A 128 -9.84 -15.07 10.29
C GLN A 128 -10.98 -16.07 10.47
N ARG A 129 -11.86 -16.20 9.48
CA ARG A 129 -12.92 -17.22 9.45
C ARG A 129 -12.32 -18.63 9.41
N GLN A 130 -11.31 -18.85 8.57
CA GLN A 130 -10.57 -20.11 8.47
C GLN A 130 -9.89 -20.46 9.80
N LEU A 131 -9.19 -19.50 10.42
CA LEU A 131 -8.56 -19.68 11.71
C LEU A 131 -9.60 -20.06 12.79
N TRP A 132 -10.73 -19.36 12.82
CA TRP A 132 -11.83 -19.65 13.75
C TRP A 132 -12.39 -21.06 13.59
N LEU A 133 -12.57 -21.53 12.34
CA LEU A 133 -13.02 -22.89 12.03
C LEU A 133 -11.99 -23.95 12.47
N MET A 134 -10.70 -23.64 12.32
CA MET A 134 -9.63 -24.53 12.78
C MET A 134 -9.56 -24.60 14.31
N THR A 135 -9.74 -23.48 15.01
CA THR A 135 -9.63 -23.42 16.47
C THR A 135 -10.87 -23.97 17.18
N ASN A 136 -12.08 -23.65 16.71
CA ASN A 136 -13.32 -23.99 17.42
C ASN A 136 -14.00 -25.25 16.89
N GLU A 137 -13.98 -25.47 15.57
CA GLU A 137 -14.60 -26.65 14.94
C GLU A 137 -13.59 -27.76 14.62
N PHE A 138 -12.30 -27.55 14.94
CA PHE A 138 -11.19 -28.48 14.73
C PHE A 138 -11.11 -29.03 13.29
N LYS A 139 -11.48 -28.19 12.31
CA LYS A 139 -11.38 -28.55 10.90
C LYS A 139 -9.93 -28.56 10.43
N THR A 140 -9.64 -29.41 9.45
CA THR A 140 -8.35 -29.36 8.74
C THR A 140 -8.20 -28.04 8.01
N GLN A 141 -6.96 -27.59 7.81
CA GLN A 141 -6.66 -26.31 7.14
C GLN A 141 -7.37 -26.20 5.78
N SER A 142 -7.36 -27.28 4.99
CA SER A 142 -8.01 -27.33 3.67
C SER A 142 -9.53 -27.26 3.74
N ALA A 143 -10.17 -28.01 4.64
CA ALA A 143 -11.62 -28.00 4.78
C ALA A 143 -12.14 -26.66 5.33
N ALA A 144 -11.39 -26.06 6.27
CA ALA A 144 -11.68 -24.72 6.79
C ALA A 144 -11.52 -23.65 5.69
N TYR A 145 -10.48 -23.77 4.86
CA TYR A 145 -10.24 -22.88 3.73
C TYR A 145 -11.37 -22.95 2.70
N ASP A 146 -11.75 -24.16 2.26
CA ASP A 146 -12.81 -24.35 1.28
C ASP A 146 -14.15 -23.79 1.73
N GLN A 147 -14.48 -23.96 3.02
CA GLN A 147 -15.70 -23.39 3.56
C GLN A 147 -15.67 -21.86 3.58
N ALA A 148 -14.61 -21.27 4.15
CA ALA A 148 -14.47 -19.81 4.22
C ALA A 148 -14.46 -19.17 2.82
N ARG A 149 -13.81 -19.84 1.85
CA ARG A 149 -13.74 -19.42 0.45
C ARG A 149 -15.10 -19.48 -0.25
N ARG A 150 -15.90 -20.53 -0.04
CA ARG A 150 -17.28 -20.62 -0.59
C ARG A 150 -18.19 -19.53 0.00
N GLU A 151 -18.12 -19.29 1.31
CA GLU A 151 -18.84 -18.19 1.97
C GLU A 151 -18.43 -16.84 1.35
N PHE A 152 -17.14 -16.63 1.10
CA PHE A 152 -16.61 -15.43 0.46
C PHE A 152 -17.09 -15.25 -0.98
N TYR A 153 -17.02 -16.29 -1.81
CA TYR A 153 -17.50 -16.24 -3.19
C TYR A 153 -18.98 -15.93 -3.29
N HIS A 154 -19.79 -16.51 -2.40
CA HIS A 154 -21.22 -16.22 -2.35
C HIS A 154 -21.48 -14.72 -2.11
N HIS A 155 -20.80 -14.13 -1.12
CA HIS A 155 -20.98 -12.69 -0.85
C HIS A 155 -20.41 -11.80 -1.95
N ARG A 156 -19.28 -12.16 -2.57
CA ARG A 156 -18.73 -11.45 -3.73
C ARG A 156 -19.68 -11.45 -4.92
N HIS A 157 -20.28 -12.60 -5.22
CA HIS A 157 -21.27 -12.72 -6.27
C HIS A 157 -22.50 -11.85 -6.00
N LEU A 158 -23.01 -11.85 -4.77
CA LEU A 158 -24.13 -10.99 -4.37
C LEU A 158 -23.79 -9.50 -4.48
N GLU A 159 -22.57 -9.10 -4.12
CA GLU A 159 -22.10 -7.72 -4.25
C GLU A 159 -22.10 -7.27 -5.72
N GLU A 160 -21.64 -8.12 -6.64
CA GLU A 160 -21.59 -7.85 -8.06
C GLU A 160 -22.98 -7.81 -8.70
N VAL A 161 -23.80 -8.82 -8.45
CA VAL A 161 -25.20 -8.88 -8.93
C VAL A 161 -25.99 -7.69 -8.40
N GLY A 162 -25.83 -7.35 -7.12
CA GLY A 162 -26.50 -6.20 -6.51
C GLY A 162 -26.15 -4.88 -7.19
N ARG A 163 -24.88 -4.66 -7.55
CA ARG A 163 -24.47 -3.45 -8.30
C ARG A 163 -25.09 -3.39 -9.69
N ARG A 164 -25.14 -4.52 -10.40
CA ARG A 164 -25.71 -4.60 -11.75
C ARG A 164 -27.21 -4.30 -11.72
N ILE A 165 -27.95 -4.97 -10.84
CA ILE A 165 -29.40 -4.78 -10.69
C ILE A 165 -29.70 -3.33 -10.27
N ALA A 166 -28.98 -2.79 -9.28
CA ALA A 166 -29.20 -1.41 -8.84
C ALA A 166 -29.01 -0.38 -9.97
N LYS A 167 -28.04 -0.60 -10.86
CA LYS A 167 -27.85 0.27 -12.04
C LYS A 167 -29.02 0.14 -13.03
N GLU A 168 -29.46 -1.09 -13.30
CA GLU A 168 -30.57 -1.37 -14.21
C GLU A 168 -31.89 -0.75 -13.70
N GLU A 169 -32.21 -0.95 -12.42
CA GLU A 169 -33.39 -0.36 -11.78
C GLU A 169 -33.36 1.17 -11.79
N ALA A 170 -32.18 1.77 -11.54
CA ALA A 170 -32.01 3.22 -11.61
C ALA A 170 -32.24 3.76 -13.03
N LEU A 171 -31.71 3.08 -14.07
CA LEU A 171 -31.96 3.47 -15.46
C LEU A 171 -33.44 3.31 -15.84
N ALA A 172 -34.08 2.21 -15.41
CA ALA A 172 -35.49 1.95 -15.66
C ALA A 172 -36.41 3.01 -15.01
N THR A 173 -35.99 3.59 -13.89
CA THR A 173 -36.70 4.69 -13.20
C THR A 173 -36.34 6.08 -13.72
N GLY A 174 -35.52 6.17 -14.78
CA GLY A 174 -35.16 7.42 -15.44
C GLY A 174 -33.97 8.16 -14.84
N ALA A 175 -33.19 7.52 -13.96
CA ALA A 175 -31.90 8.08 -13.53
C ALA A 175 -30.90 8.01 -14.70
N TYR A 176 -30.09 9.05 -14.86
CA TYR A 176 -28.99 9.08 -15.82
C TYR A 176 -27.66 9.06 -15.08
N PHE A 177 -26.69 8.34 -15.63
CA PHE A 177 -25.32 8.30 -15.12
C PHE A 177 -24.40 9.05 -16.09
N GLY A 178 -23.36 9.68 -15.57
CA GLY A 178 -22.30 10.26 -16.40
C GLY A 178 -21.44 9.19 -17.08
N LYS A 179 -20.29 9.62 -17.61
CA LYS A 179 -19.32 8.75 -18.27
C LYS A 179 -18.92 7.56 -17.40
N GLY A 180 -18.91 6.38 -18.01
CA GLY A 180 -18.54 5.14 -17.33
C GLY A 180 -17.02 5.07 -17.08
N PRO A 181 -16.56 4.20 -16.18
CA PRO A 181 -15.13 3.99 -15.96
C PRO A 181 -14.37 3.58 -17.24
N LEU A 182 -15.02 2.85 -18.16
CA LEU A 182 -14.41 2.44 -19.43
C LEU A 182 -14.20 3.63 -20.38
N GLU A 183 -15.19 4.52 -20.49
CA GLU A 183 -15.09 5.73 -21.31
C GLU A 183 -14.05 6.70 -20.76
N VAL A 184 -14.03 6.90 -19.44
CA VAL A 184 -12.98 7.69 -18.77
C VAL A 184 -11.60 7.06 -18.95
N GLY A 185 -11.51 5.73 -18.97
CA GLY A 185 -10.28 4.99 -19.26
C GLY A 185 -9.76 5.28 -20.67
N MET A 186 -10.63 5.16 -21.68
CA MET A 186 -10.29 5.44 -23.08
C MET A 186 -9.78 6.87 -23.25
N GLU A 187 -10.46 7.86 -22.69
CA GLU A 187 -10.02 9.26 -22.77
C GLU A 187 -8.63 9.52 -22.16
N LEU A 188 -8.23 8.74 -21.16
CA LEU A 188 -6.90 8.83 -20.57
C LEU A 188 -5.85 8.12 -21.44
N GLU A 189 -6.22 7.01 -22.06
CA GLU A 189 -5.38 6.27 -23.01
C GLU A 189 -5.12 7.11 -24.27
N ASP A 190 -6.15 7.75 -24.83
CA ASP A 190 -6.04 8.64 -25.98
C ASP A 190 -5.06 9.79 -25.69
N LYS A 191 -5.20 10.45 -24.52
CA LYS A 191 -4.29 11.53 -24.10
C LYS A 191 -2.84 11.06 -23.95
N ALA A 192 -2.64 9.83 -23.47
CA ALA A 192 -1.31 9.26 -23.33
C ALA A 192 -0.73 8.85 -24.69
N TYR A 193 -1.57 8.37 -25.61
CA TYR A 193 -1.21 8.03 -26.97
C TYR A 193 -0.74 9.26 -27.76
N GLU A 194 -1.48 10.37 -27.69
CA GLU A 194 -1.08 11.62 -28.34
C GLU A 194 0.26 12.14 -27.84
N GLN A 195 0.48 12.10 -26.51
CA GLN A 195 1.78 12.45 -25.93
C GLN A 195 2.91 11.54 -26.42
N TRP A 196 2.62 10.25 -26.58
CA TRP A 196 3.58 9.30 -27.14
C TRP A 196 3.83 9.53 -28.63
N LYS A 197 2.79 9.85 -29.41
CA LYS A 197 2.87 10.17 -30.85
C LYS A 197 3.80 11.37 -31.08
N GLU A 198 3.60 12.46 -30.34
CA GLU A 198 4.48 13.64 -30.40
C GLU A 198 5.94 13.32 -30.02
N TRP A 199 6.14 12.48 -29.00
CA TRP A 199 7.49 12.06 -28.59
C TRP A 199 8.16 11.16 -29.65
N ALA A 200 7.41 10.21 -30.21
CA ALA A 200 7.90 9.26 -31.21
C ALA A 200 8.27 9.98 -32.51
N ALA A 201 7.47 10.98 -32.92
CA ALA A 201 7.79 11.83 -34.07
C ALA A 201 9.13 12.55 -33.87
N LYS A 202 9.32 13.23 -32.72
CA LYS A 202 10.59 13.91 -32.39
C LYS A 202 11.78 12.95 -32.34
N GLN A 203 11.61 11.78 -31.73
CA GLN A 203 12.69 10.77 -31.68
C GLN A 203 13.03 10.22 -33.08
N THR A 204 12.02 10.05 -33.93
CA THR A 204 12.22 9.61 -35.31
C THR A 204 12.98 10.67 -36.10
N GLU A 205 12.60 11.95 -35.98
CA GLU A 205 13.33 13.08 -36.58
C GLU A 205 14.78 13.16 -36.09
N GLU A 206 15.02 13.09 -34.78
CA GLU A 206 16.37 13.10 -34.21
C GLU A 206 17.21 11.93 -34.75
N ARG A 207 16.61 10.74 -34.86
CA ARG A 207 17.28 9.56 -35.42
C ARG A 207 17.59 9.71 -36.90
N LYS A 208 16.67 10.28 -37.70
CA LYS A 208 16.89 10.63 -39.10
C LYS A 208 18.04 11.63 -39.23
N GLN A 209 18.05 12.68 -38.42
CA GLN A 209 19.11 13.69 -38.40
C GLN A 209 20.48 13.09 -38.03
N GLN A 210 20.54 12.23 -37.01
CA GLN A 210 21.78 11.54 -36.64
C GLN A 210 22.28 10.63 -37.77
N THR A 211 21.38 9.92 -38.44
CA THR A 211 21.71 9.04 -39.57
C THR A 211 22.23 9.86 -40.75
N ALA A 212 21.59 10.99 -41.07
CA ALA A 212 22.02 11.92 -42.10
C ALA A 212 23.36 12.60 -41.79
N GLN A 213 23.69 12.82 -40.51
CA GLN A 213 25.01 13.31 -40.10
C GLN A 213 26.11 12.24 -40.24
N MET A 214 25.76 10.96 -40.13
CA MET A 214 26.70 9.85 -40.30
C MET A 214 26.88 9.42 -41.77
N TYR A 215 25.92 9.71 -42.64
CA TYR A 215 25.93 9.30 -44.05
C TYR A 215 25.88 10.51 -45.00
N THR A 216 26.87 10.65 -45.88
CA THR A 216 27.02 11.84 -46.75
C THR A 216 26.28 11.75 -48.11
N GLY A 217 25.34 10.80 -48.27
CA GLY A 217 24.52 10.64 -49.48
C GLY A 217 23.08 11.13 -49.29
N PRO A 218 22.31 11.36 -50.38
CA PRO A 218 20.91 11.77 -50.28
C PRO A 218 20.10 10.68 -49.57
N VAL A 219 19.38 11.06 -48.52
CA VAL A 219 18.45 10.17 -47.81
C VAL A 219 17.15 10.15 -48.61
N GLU A 220 16.86 9.05 -49.32
CA GLU A 220 15.53 8.81 -49.88
C GLU A 220 14.60 8.36 -48.74
N GLU A 221 13.41 8.95 -48.65
CA GLU A 221 12.33 8.51 -47.77
C GLU A 221 11.99 7.05 -48.08
N THR A 222 12.04 6.19 -47.05
CA THR A 222 11.67 4.79 -47.21
C THR A 222 10.17 4.66 -47.48
N PRO A 223 9.71 3.68 -48.29
CA PRO A 223 8.29 3.49 -48.61
C PRO A 223 7.38 3.44 -47.37
N ASP A 224 7.86 2.86 -46.27
CA ASP A 224 7.15 2.76 -45.00
C ASP A 224 6.84 4.13 -44.35
N GLU A 225 7.64 5.18 -44.64
CA GLU A 225 7.41 6.53 -44.11
C GLU A 225 6.29 7.24 -44.87
N LYS A 226 6.15 6.98 -46.17
CA LYS A 226 5.09 7.56 -47.00
C LYS A 226 3.72 6.93 -46.72
N GLU A 227 3.67 5.61 -46.50
CA GLU A 227 2.42 4.93 -46.13
C GLU A 227 1.89 5.37 -44.76
N LEU A 228 2.76 5.78 -43.83
CA LEU A 228 2.36 6.29 -42.51
C LEU A 228 1.80 7.71 -42.57
N ASP A 229 2.41 8.59 -43.36
CA ASP A 229 1.92 9.96 -43.55
C ASP A 229 0.55 9.95 -44.27
N ASP A 230 0.39 9.11 -45.30
CA ASP A 230 -0.90 8.95 -46.00
C ASP A 230 -2.01 8.38 -45.09
N PHE A 231 -1.67 7.54 -44.10
CA PHE A 231 -2.64 6.99 -43.15
C PHE A 231 -3.07 8.01 -42.09
N ASP A 232 -2.16 8.88 -41.64
CA ASP A 232 -2.48 9.92 -40.66
C ASP A 232 -3.43 10.97 -41.26
N ASP A 233 -3.19 11.39 -42.51
CA ASP A 233 -4.07 12.29 -43.24
C ASP A 233 -5.49 11.73 -43.39
N THR A 234 -5.64 10.41 -43.61
CA THR A 234 -6.97 9.78 -43.70
C THR A 234 -7.73 9.73 -42.36
N LEU A 235 -7.03 9.62 -41.23
CA LEU A 235 -7.68 9.62 -39.92
C LEU A 235 -8.13 11.02 -39.50
N GLU A 236 -7.35 12.06 -39.83
CA GLU A 236 -7.73 13.45 -39.59
C GLU A 236 -8.98 13.86 -40.38
N GLU A 237 -9.16 13.33 -41.60
CA GLU A 237 -10.38 13.53 -42.40
C GLU A 237 -11.62 12.85 -41.77
N GLU A 238 -11.46 11.65 -41.18
CA GLU A 238 -12.57 10.93 -40.52
C GLU A 238 -13.00 11.60 -39.20
N ASP A 239 -12.06 12.09 -38.41
CA ASP A 239 -12.34 12.80 -37.15
C ASP A 239 -13.03 14.15 -37.38
N GLN A 240 -12.69 14.87 -38.47
CA GLN A 240 -13.40 16.09 -38.87
C GLN A 240 -14.83 15.81 -39.35
N ALA A 241 -15.08 14.66 -39.98
CA ALA A 241 -16.41 14.27 -40.45
C ALA A 241 -17.36 13.87 -39.30
N LEU A 242 -16.84 13.49 -38.13
CA LEU A 242 -17.63 13.03 -36.97
C LEU A 242 -18.05 14.15 -36.01
N LEU A 243 -17.58 15.39 -36.21
CA LEU A 243 -18.03 16.53 -35.41
C LEU A 243 -19.45 16.93 -35.82
N PRO A 244 -20.47 16.84 -34.93
CA PRO A 244 -21.82 17.28 -35.26
C PRO A 244 -21.82 18.79 -35.52
N GLU A 245 -22.33 19.19 -36.69
CA GLU A 245 -22.49 20.61 -37.02
C GLU A 245 -23.25 21.30 -35.89
N ARG A 246 -22.56 22.25 -35.23
CA ARG A 246 -23.15 23.08 -34.19
C ARG A 246 -24.28 23.88 -34.81
N SER A 247 -25.51 23.48 -34.53
CA SER A 247 -26.72 24.23 -34.86
C SER A 247 -26.66 25.62 -34.21
N ALA A 248 -26.72 26.64 -35.07
CA ALA A 248 -26.86 28.05 -34.72
C ALA A 248 -28.26 28.36 -34.18
#